data_AF-A0A5C5WT23-F1
#
_entry.id   AF-A0A5C5WT23-F1
#
_cell.length_a   1.000
_cell.length_b   1.000
_cell.length_c   1.000
_cell.angle_alpha   90.00
_cell.angle_beta   90.00
_cell.angle_gamma   90.00
#
_symmetry.space_group_name_H-M   'P 1'
#
loop_
_entity.id
_entity.type
_entity.pdbx_description
1 polymer ?
#
loop_
_entity_poly.entity_id
_entity_poly.type
_entity_poly.pdbx_seq_one_letter_code
_entity_poly.pdbx_strand_id
1 'polypeptide(L)'
;MSKHELERRGRILALDKEWGKEIVVDDPKGWLSTQRPWLGITSSRLGHDGELHQRVCRFLSRCILDARSRNAVLVIAKGSAIESWATRAAELWGADLIRVCCEAKCVCVSSDAQARTLDFSGCCDAEVHLGLRKPGDLNRDQCLIGVVDRLDAVYVRTGGTIAASIEERLRASRNGDVRVVISGEGKCAGAGLLAAGAVGWYSPNGTQPDRSESLGSNRAASQGANLVVKGTLEPWADTVGEWLIHCTRGRRGPWPDETESQYRDQVILGTAEAIRRGPLDALIRILRTGRLTASAVTSAKLYPVVCFTAVSLNEILSRRCFRSHLSRWDYEPYGIAIRMNAALALGMEPVIYGRAPERKLIAEHDRYRFHPIGNSQVWRQEKEWRSRETIELNDLDVKDVRVFVRDSEEARRRLTNVPFAITWIDQVANPADINPPVAKPST
;
A
#
# COMPACT_ATOMS: atom_id res chain seq x y z
N MET A 1 -44.30 4.05 1.54
CA MET A 1 -42.95 3.62 1.14
C MET A 1 -42.40 4.62 0.14
N SER A 2 -41.15 5.04 0.30
CA SER A 2 -40.55 5.98 -0.65
C SER A 2 -40.25 5.33 -2.00
N LYS A 3 -40.08 6.12 -3.07
CA LYS A 3 -39.68 5.60 -4.40
C LYS A 3 -38.38 4.78 -4.30
N HIS A 4 -37.39 5.27 -3.55
CA HIS A 4 -36.12 4.58 -3.34
C HIS A 4 -36.26 3.29 -2.54
N GLU A 5 -37.09 3.27 -1.50
CA GLU A 5 -37.36 2.06 -0.74
C GLU A 5 -38.02 0.97 -1.61
N LEU A 6 -39.01 1.35 -2.42
CA LEU A 6 -39.68 0.44 -3.35
C LEU A 6 -38.70 -0.08 -4.42
N GLU A 7 -37.87 0.78 -4.99
CA GLU A 7 -36.85 0.39 -5.97
C GLU A 7 -35.81 -0.56 -5.35
N ARG A 8 -35.32 -0.29 -4.13
CA ARG A 8 -34.34 -1.16 -3.47
C ARG A 8 -34.93 -2.52 -3.10
N ARG A 9 -36.13 -2.55 -2.53
CA ARG A 9 -36.83 -3.83 -2.26
C ARG A 9 -37.12 -4.57 -3.56
N GLY A 10 -37.52 -3.86 -4.61
CA GLY A 10 -37.70 -4.41 -5.95
C GLY A 10 -36.41 -5.01 -6.51
N ARG A 11 -35.25 -4.36 -6.32
CA ARG A 11 -33.93 -4.89 -6.69
C ARG A 11 -33.58 -6.12 -5.86
N ILE A 12 -33.77 -6.10 -4.54
CA ILE A 12 -33.53 -7.27 -3.68
C ILE A 12 -34.40 -8.45 -4.12
N LEU A 13 -35.68 -8.23 -4.41
CA LEU A 13 -36.59 -9.26 -4.93
C LEU A 13 -36.24 -9.70 -6.36
N ALA A 14 -35.70 -8.81 -7.19
CA ALA A 14 -35.20 -9.17 -8.51
C ALA A 14 -33.96 -10.06 -8.39
N LEU A 15 -33.04 -9.77 -7.48
CA LEU A 15 -31.89 -10.63 -7.17
C LEU A 15 -32.37 -12.00 -6.65
N ASP A 16 -33.40 -12.01 -5.81
CA ASP A 16 -34.04 -13.23 -5.30
C ASP A 16 -34.58 -14.11 -6.44
N LYS A 17 -35.30 -13.50 -7.38
CA LYS A 17 -35.92 -14.17 -8.52
C LYS A 17 -34.94 -14.58 -9.62
N GLU A 18 -34.04 -13.67 -10.01
CA GLU A 18 -33.05 -13.86 -11.09
C GLU A 18 -32.01 -14.90 -10.68
N TRP A 19 -31.65 -14.95 -9.40
CA TRP A 19 -30.66 -15.89 -8.89
C TRP A 19 -31.27 -17.12 -8.21
N GLY A 20 -32.61 -17.21 -8.11
CA GLY A 20 -33.34 -18.34 -7.56
C GLY A 20 -33.05 -18.60 -6.08
N LYS A 21 -32.80 -17.53 -5.30
CA LYS A 21 -32.26 -17.60 -3.94
C LYS A 21 -33.11 -16.76 -3.01
N GLU A 22 -33.69 -17.38 -2.00
CA GLU A 22 -34.43 -16.67 -0.95
C GLU A 22 -33.48 -15.78 -0.13
N ILE A 23 -33.52 -14.46 -0.35
CA ILE A 23 -32.69 -13.47 0.34
C ILE A 23 -33.43 -13.01 1.60
N VAL A 24 -32.85 -13.29 2.76
CA VAL A 24 -33.33 -12.74 4.04
C VAL A 24 -32.60 -11.43 4.29
N VAL A 25 -33.32 -10.35 4.61
CA VAL A 25 -32.69 -9.07 4.95
C VAL A 25 -32.87 -8.76 6.42
N ASP A 26 -31.76 -8.58 7.12
CA ASP A 26 -31.71 -8.02 8.47
C ASP A 26 -31.14 -6.60 8.40
N ASP A 27 -31.95 -5.63 8.83
CA ASP A 27 -31.67 -4.20 8.77
C ASP A 27 -32.06 -3.56 10.12
N PRO A 28 -31.26 -3.79 11.17
CA PRO A 28 -31.64 -3.45 12.55
C PRO A 28 -31.80 -1.94 12.77
N LYS A 29 -31.22 -1.12 11.88
CA LYS A 29 -31.29 0.35 11.94
C LYS A 29 -32.31 0.93 10.93
N GLY A 30 -33.01 0.10 10.17
CA GLY A 30 -34.05 0.52 9.22
C GLY A 30 -33.54 1.31 8.02
N TRP A 31 -32.27 1.15 7.62
CA TRP A 31 -31.66 1.87 6.50
C TRP A 31 -32.35 1.65 5.15
N LEU A 32 -32.95 0.49 4.92
CA LEU A 32 -33.72 0.17 3.71
C LEU A 32 -34.92 1.10 3.56
N SER A 33 -35.52 1.51 4.68
CA SER A 33 -36.70 2.38 4.70
C SER A 33 -36.38 3.86 4.49
N THR A 34 -35.09 4.23 4.53
CA THR A 34 -34.67 5.63 4.37
C THR A 34 -35.02 6.15 2.97
N GLN A 35 -35.35 7.43 2.84
CA GLN A 35 -35.59 8.02 1.51
C GLN A 35 -34.29 8.37 0.76
N ARG A 36 -33.14 8.24 1.44
CA ARG A 36 -31.84 8.63 0.92
C ARG A 36 -31.38 7.61 -0.13
N PRO A 37 -30.80 8.05 -1.26
CA PRO A 37 -30.26 7.13 -2.26
C PRO A 37 -29.02 6.41 -1.71
N TRP A 38 -28.86 5.15 -2.09
CA TRP A 38 -27.72 4.30 -1.75
C TRP A 38 -26.67 4.35 -2.86
N LEU A 39 -25.49 4.83 -2.53
CA LEU A 39 -24.36 4.96 -3.43
C LEU A 39 -23.33 3.89 -3.08
N GLY A 40 -23.28 2.83 -3.87
CA GLY A 40 -22.31 1.75 -3.73
C GLY A 40 -20.93 2.14 -4.21
N ILE A 41 -19.89 1.79 -3.46
CA ILE A 41 -18.50 1.91 -3.92
C ILE A 41 -17.88 0.52 -3.94
N THR A 42 -17.27 0.15 -5.07
CA THR A 42 -16.55 -1.11 -5.20
C THR A 42 -15.17 -0.94 -5.83
N SER A 43 -14.26 -1.83 -5.46
CA SER A 43 -12.92 -1.91 -6.03
C SER A 43 -12.40 -3.34 -6.00
N SER A 44 -11.71 -3.73 -7.08
CA SER A 44 -10.82 -4.87 -7.08
C SER A 44 -9.67 -4.67 -6.09
N ARG A 45 -9.00 -5.77 -5.72
CA ARG A 45 -7.80 -5.71 -4.86
C ARG A 45 -6.78 -4.73 -5.43
N LEU A 46 -6.33 -3.79 -4.60
CA LEU A 46 -5.37 -2.76 -5.00
C LEU A 46 -3.92 -3.26 -4.96
N GLY A 47 -3.64 -4.33 -4.21
CA GLY A 47 -2.27 -4.80 -4.02
C GLY A 47 -1.44 -3.78 -3.24
N HIS A 48 -0.16 -3.65 -3.58
CA HIS A 48 0.80 -2.79 -2.87
C HIS A 48 1.29 -1.61 -3.74
N ASP A 49 0.53 -1.23 -4.74
CA ASP A 49 0.85 -0.12 -5.64
C ASP A 49 0.32 1.19 -5.03
N GLY A 50 1.24 2.02 -4.53
CA GLY A 50 0.90 3.30 -3.88
C GLY A 50 0.28 4.32 -4.85
N GLU A 51 0.68 4.33 -6.12
CA GLU A 51 0.09 5.21 -7.12
C GLU A 51 -1.35 4.79 -7.44
N LEU A 52 -1.58 3.48 -7.54
CA LEU A 52 -2.94 2.95 -7.66
C LEU A 52 -3.78 3.29 -6.42
N HIS A 53 -3.24 3.15 -5.21
CA HIS A 53 -3.95 3.54 -3.97
C HIS A 53 -4.34 5.01 -4.03
N GLN A 54 -3.44 5.89 -4.45
CA GLN A 54 -3.72 7.31 -4.56
C GLN A 54 -4.80 7.63 -5.59
N ARG A 55 -4.69 7.06 -6.79
CA ARG A 55 -5.67 7.27 -7.85
C ARG A 55 -7.06 6.85 -7.37
N VAL A 56 -7.15 5.67 -6.77
CA VAL A 56 -8.39 5.16 -6.18
C VAL A 56 -8.91 6.08 -5.09
N CYS A 57 -8.04 6.57 -4.19
CA CYS A 57 -8.44 7.47 -3.12
C CYS A 57 -8.96 8.82 -3.65
N ARG A 58 -8.40 9.37 -4.73
CA ARG A 58 -8.95 10.59 -5.36
C ARG A 58 -10.38 10.41 -5.85
N PHE A 59 -10.68 9.27 -6.46
CA PHE A 59 -12.04 8.94 -6.88
C PHE A 59 -12.94 8.67 -5.67
N LEU A 60 -12.44 7.95 -4.67
CA LEU A 60 -13.16 7.71 -3.42
C LEU A 60 -13.57 9.03 -2.73
N SER A 61 -12.66 9.99 -2.57
CA SER A 61 -12.97 11.31 -2.02
C SER A 61 -14.09 12.01 -2.80
N ARG A 62 -14.04 11.94 -4.13
CA ARG A 62 -15.10 12.52 -4.98
C ARG A 62 -16.43 11.78 -4.82
N CYS A 63 -16.43 10.45 -4.71
CA CYS A 63 -17.66 9.69 -4.45
C CYS A 63 -18.32 10.17 -3.15
N ILE A 64 -17.49 10.36 -2.10
CA ILE A 64 -17.97 10.73 -0.77
C ILE A 64 -18.50 12.15 -0.74
N LEU A 65 -17.79 13.09 -1.36
CA LEU A 65 -18.27 14.47 -1.50
C LEU A 65 -19.58 14.55 -2.31
N ASP A 66 -19.66 13.79 -3.40
CA ASP A 66 -20.89 13.69 -4.20
C ASP A 66 -22.04 13.05 -3.39
N ALA A 67 -21.75 12.01 -2.59
CA ALA A 67 -22.72 11.39 -1.69
C ALA A 67 -23.31 12.43 -0.71
N ARG A 68 -22.44 13.19 -0.05
CA ARG A 68 -22.85 14.26 0.88
C ARG A 68 -23.70 15.32 0.19
N SER A 69 -23.27 15.79 -0.99
CA SER A 69 -24.00 16.81 -1.74
C SER A 69 -25.41 16.38 -2.15
N ARG A 70 -25.62 15.07 -2.33
CA ARG A 70 -26.90 14.46 -2.70
C ARG A 70 -27.71 13.97 -1.51
N ASN A 71 -27.22 14.17 -0.28
CA ASN A 71 -27.76 13.54 0.93
C ASN A 71 -27.91 12.01 0.78
N ALA A 72 -26.99 11.37 0.05
CA ALA A 72 -26.95 9.93 -0.16
C ALA A 72 -26.29 9.22 1.03
N VAL A 73 -26.49 7.91 1.13
CA VAL A 73 -25.75 7.04 2.04
C VAL A 73 -24.74 6.24 1.24
N LEU A 74 -23.50 6.18 1.73
CA LEU A 74 -22.46 5.35 1.11
C LEU A 74 -22.66 3.91 1.50
N VAL A 75 -22.49 3.00 0.55
CA VAL A 75 -22.65 1.57 0.77
C VAL A 75 -21.42 0.84 0.26
N ILE A 76 -20.88 -0.06 1.08
CA ILE A 76 -19.71 -0.89 0.73
C ILE A 76 -19.96 -2.34 1.13
N ALA A 77 -19.29 -3.27 0.48
CA ALA A 77 -19.31 -4.68 0.89
C ALA A 77 -18.35 -4.91 2.07
N LYS A 78 -18.81 -5.55 3.14
CA LYS A 78 -17.98 -5.91 4.30
C LYS A 78 -16.86 -6.87 3.90
N GLY A 79 -15.64 -6.60 4.34
CA GLY A 79 -14.41 -7.30 3.99
C GLY A 79 -13.89 -7.02 2.58
N SER A 80 -14.51 -6.12 1.81
CA SER A 80 -14.07 -5.77 0.46
C SER A 80 -12.70 -5.07 0.46
N ALA A 81 -12.02 -5.05 -0.69
CA ALA A 81 -10.71 -4.42 -0.79
C ALA A 81 -10.73 -2.90 -0.54
N ILE A 82 -11.89 -2.26 -0.71
CA ILE A 82 -12.06 -0.82 -0.52
C ILE A 82 -12.54 -0.47 0.89
N GLU A 83 -12.97 -1.44 1.70
CA GLU A 83 -13.69 -1.18 2.95
C GLU A 83 -12.91 -0.27 3.91
N SER A 84 -11.65 -0.59 4.19
CA SER A 84 -10.84 0.19 5.14
C SER A 84 -10.54 1.60 4.64
N TRP A 85 -10.42 1.76 3.31
CA TRP A 85 -10.24 3.06 2.66
C TRP A 85 -11.52 3.89 2.70
N ALA A 86 -12.65 3.30 2.31
CA ALA A 86 -13.95 3.94 2.29
C ALA A 86 -14.45 4.31 3.68
N THR A 87 -14.20 3.44 4.68
CA THR A 87 -14.50 3.72 6.08
C THR A 87 -13.73 4.94 6.55
N ARG A 88 -12.40 4.94 6.39
CA ARG A 88 -11.58 6.06 6.84
C ARG A 88 -11.92 7.35 6.12
N ALA A 89 -12.19 7.28 4.82
CA ALA A 89 -12.61 8.42 4.04
C ALA A 89 -13.98 8.95 4.51
N ALA A 90 -14.97 8.08 4.75
CA ALA A 90 -16.27 8.49 5.27
C ALA A 90 -16.16 9.21 6.62
N GLU A 91 -15.29 8.74 7.53
CA GLU A 91 -14.97 9.43 8.80
C GLU A 91 -14.39 10.83 8.55
N LEU A 92 -13.35 10.94 7.71
CA LEU A 92 -12.67 12.22 7.42
C LEU A 92 -13.62 13.27 6.83
N TRP A 93 -14.59 12.83 6.03
CA TRP A 93 -15.55 13.72 5.38
C TRP A 93 -16.90 13.79 6.08
N GLY A 94 -17.13 13.09 7.19
CA GLY A 94 -18.43 13.07 7.87
C GLY A 94 -19.57 12.62 6.96
N ALA A 95 -19.38 11.48 6.27
CA ALA A 95 -20.41 10.86 5.44
C ALA A 95 -20.95 9.59 6.10
N ASP A 96 -22.25 9.35 5.98
CA ASP A 96 -22.85 8.12 6.49
C ASP A 96 -22.48 6.93 5.61
N LEU A 97 -22.12 5.83 6.25
CA LEU A 97 -21.62 4.62 5.62
C LEU A 97 -22.35 3.40 6.17
N ILE A 98 -22.86 2.57 5.27
CA ILE A 98 -23.42 1.25 5.55
C ILE A 98 -22.52 0.17 4.95
N ARG A 99 -22.33 -0.91 5.71
CA ARG A 99 -21.71 -2.15 5.22
C ARG A 99 -22.78 -3.16 4.86
N VAL A 100 -22.70 -3.72 3.66
CA VAL A 100 -23.51 -4.87 3.24
C VAL A 100 -22.73 -6.13 3.59
N CYS A 101 -23.34 -6.96 4.41
CA CYS A 101 -22.82 -8.24 4.87
C CYS A 101 -23.54 -9.35 4.10
N CYS A 102 -22.80 -10.27 3.47
CA CYS A 102 -23.41 -11.46 2.87
C CYS A 102 -22.98 -12.69 3.66
N GLU A 103 -23.93 -13.26 4.39
CA GLU A 103 -23.71 -14.37 5.31
C GLU A 103 -24.56 -15.57 4.89
N ALA A 104 -24.03 -16.77 5.10
CA ALA A 104 -24.71 -18.00 4.72
C ALA A 104 -25.88 -18.38 5.64
N LYS A 105 -26.05 -17.68 6.77
CA LYS A 105 -27.20 -17.79 7.68
C LYS A 105 -27.38 -16.46 8.40
N CYS A 106 -28.35 -15.66 7.99
CA CYS A 106 -28.85 -14.61 8.88
C CYS A 106 -29.66 -15.30 9.98
N VAL A 107 -29.16 -15.27 11.22
CA VAL A 107 -30.01 -15.56 12.36
C VAL A 107 -30.86 -14.32 12.55
N CYS A 108 -32.15 -14.41 12.24
CA CYS A 108 -33.08 -13.32 12.46
C CYS A 108 -33.00 -12.93 13.94
N VAL A 109 -32.38 -11.80 14.25
CA VAL A 109 -32.45 -11.25 15.60
C VAL A 109 -33.90 -10.79 15.77
N SER A 110 -34.59 -11.34 16.78
CA SER A 110 -36.02 -11.17 16.99
C SER A 110 -36.48 -9.70 16.93
N SER A 111 -37.63 -9.50 16.29
CA SER A 111 -38.23 -8.27 15.78
C SER A 111 -38.72 -7.22 16.81
N ASP A 112 -38.09 -7.08 17.97
CA ASP A 112 -38.56 -6.16 19.03
C ASP A 112 -37.91 -4.76 19.01
N ALA A 113 -37.17 -4.41 17.95
CA ALA A 113 -36.64 -3.07 17.79
C ALA A 113 -37.74 -2.10 17.29
N GLN A 114 -38.49 -1.52 18.22
CA GLN A 114 -39.39 -0.39 17.96
C GLN A 114 -38.68 0.70 17.17
N ALA A 115 -39.29 1.12 16.06
CA ALA A 115 -38.88 2.23 15.21
C ALA A 115 -38.81 3.54 16.02
N ARG A 116 -37.67 3.77 16.68
CA ARG A 116 -37.31 5.09 17.19
C ARG A 116 -36.86 5.93 16.00
N THR A 117 -37.28 7.18 15.97
CA THR A 117 -36.74 8.22 15.09
C THR A 117 -35.26 8.37 15.41
N LEU A 118 -34.42 7.58 14.73
CA LEU A 118 -32.99 7.53 14.98
C LEU A 118 -32.34 8.74 14.33
N ASP A 119 -31.61 9.51 15.13
CA ASP A 119 -30.67 10.49 14.62
C ASP A 119 -29.50 9.73 13.97
N PHE A 120 -29.48 9.70 12.64
CA PHE A 120 -28.52 8.92 11.85
C PHE A 120 -27.15 9.61 11.70
N SER A 121 -26.96 10.78 12.32
CA SER A 121 -25.71 11.54 12.27
C SER A 121 -24.55 10.76 12.92
N GLY A 122 -23.63 10.23 12.09
CA GLY A 122 -22.32 9.75 12.56
C GLY A 122 -22.18 8.24 12.79
N CYS A 123 -23.10 7.41 12.27
CA CYS A 123 -22.98 5.95 12.35
C CYS A 123 -22.05 5.40 11.26
N CYS A 124 -20.74 5.33 11.51
CA CYS A 124 -19.80 4.59 10.66
C CYS A 124 -19.89 3.05 10.79
N ASP A 125 -20.76 2.56 11.68
CA ASP A 125 -20.98 1.13 11.97
C ASP A 125 -22.43 0.67 11.74
N ALA A 126 -23.03 1.12 10.65
CA ALA A 126 -24.28 0.53 10.18
C ALA A 126 -23.99 -0.71 9.32
N GLU A 127 -24.67 -1.82 9.60
CA GLU A 127 -24.61 -3.04 8.80
C GLU A 127 -26.03 -3.42 8.32
N VAL A 128 -26.10 -3.93 7.09
CA VAL A 128 -27.29 -4.57 6.52
C VAL A 128 -26.87 -5.98 6.12
N HIS A 129 -27.50 -7.00 6.70
CA HIS A 129 -27.16 -8.39 6.43
C HIS A 129 -28.12 -8.97 5.40
N LEU A 130 -27.52 -9.55 4.36
CA LEU A 130 -28.21 -10.28 3.31
C LEU A 130 -27.88 -11.76 3.49
N GLY A 131 -28.84 -12.49 4.04
CA GLY A 131 -28.77 -13.91 4.33
C GLY A 131 -29.02 -14.71 3.07
N LEU A 132 -28.10 -15.63 2.77
CA LEU A 132 -28.25 -16.59 1.68
C LEU A 132 -28.64 -17.94 2.26
N ARG A 133 -29.70 -18.58 1.76
CA ARG A 133 -30.07 -19.94 2.22
C ARG A 133 -28.98 -20.99 1.96
N LYS A 134 -28.08 -20.77 0.99
CA LYS A 134 -26.96 -21.65 0.68
C LYS A 134 -25.63 -20.88 0.71
N PRO A 135 -24.62 -21.34 1.49
CA PRO A 135 -23.28 -20.77 1.46
C PRO A 135 -22.63 -20.89 0.06
N GLY A 136 -22.04 -19.81 -0.45
CA GLY A 136 -21.25 -19.81 -1.69
C GLY A 136 -22.00 -19.37 -2.95
N ASP A 137 -23.30 -19.14 -2.84
CA ASP A 137 -24.16 -18.84 -3.98
C ASP A 137 -24.03 -17.41 -4.50
N LEU A 138 -23.77 -16.43 -3.62
CA LEU A 138 -23.50 -15.04 -4.00
C LEU A 138 -22.30 -14.56 -3.21
N ASN A 139 -21.40 -13.88 -3.92
CA ASN A 139 -20.34 -13.17 -3.23
C ASN A 139 -20.84 -11.79 -2.77
N ARG A 140 -20.20 -11.25 -1.75
CA ARG A 140 -20.50 -9.92 -1.18
C ARG A 140 -20.52 -8.77 -2.22
N ASP A 141 -19.70 -8.84 -3.26
CA ASP A 141 -19.61 -7.78 -4.26
C ASP A 141 -20.85 -7.82 -5.18
N GLN A 142 -21.31 -9.02 -5.55
CA GLN A 142 -22.60 -9.22 -6.24
C GLN A 142 -23.77 -8.65 -5.44
N CYS A 143 -23.82 -8.93 -4.14
CA CYS A 143 -24.85 -8.38 -3.27
C CYS A 143 -24.86 -6.85 -3.31
N LEU A 144 -23.71 -6.21 -3.05
CA LEU A 144 -23.57 -4.75 -3.08
C LEU A 144 -24.00 -4.19 -4.44
N ILE A 145 -23.49 -4.76 -5.52
CA ILE A 145 -23.76 -4.31 -6.90
C ILE A 145 -25.26 -4.42 -7.21
N GLY A 146 -25.96 -5.44 -6.73
CA GLY A 146 -27.39 -5.59 -7.02
C GLY A 146 -28.30 -4.64 -6.25
N VAL A 147 -27.95 -4.25 -5.02
CA VAL A 147 -28.88 -3.53 -4.12
C VAL A 147 -28.78 -2.01 -4.16
N VAL A 148 -27.65 -1.45 -4.61
CA VAL A 148 -27.41 0.01 -4.54
C VAL A 148 -28.08 0.78 -5.67
N ASP A 149 -28.60 1.97 -5.35
CA ASP A 149 -29.26 2.87 -6.31
C ASP A 149 -28.31 3.28 -7.44
N ARG A 150 -27.07 3.63 -7.08
CA ARG A 150 -25.95 3.94 -7.98
C ARG A 150 -24.70 3.18 -7.57
N LEU A 151 -23.87 2.76 -8.52
CA LEU A 151 -22.59 2.10 -8.28
C LEU A 151 -21.42 2.91 -8.85
N ASP A 152 -20.43 3.21 -8.02
CA ASP A 152 -19.16 3.81 -8.41
C ASP A 152 -18.04 2.77 -8.28
N ALA A 153 -17.53 2.28 -9.40
CA ALA A 153 -16.44 1.32 -9.45
C ALA A 153 -15.11 2.03 -9.69
N VAL A 154 -14.33 2.19 -8.62
CA VAL A 154 -13.12 3.05 -8.61
C VAL A 154 -11.87 2.36 -9.15
N TYR A 155 -11.85 1.02 -9.17
CA TYR A 155 -10.86 0.22 -9.89
C TYR A 155 -11.41 -1.19 -10.12
N VAL A 156 -11.39 -1.65 -11.38
CA VAL A 156 -11.88 -2.98 -11.75
C VAL A 156 -10.85 -3.68 -12.62
N ARG A 157 -10.39 -4.86 -12.20
CA ARG A 157 -9.48 -5.70 -12.99
C ARG A 157 -10.26 -6.44 -14.07
N THR A 158 -9.64 -6.59 -15.24
CA THR A 158 -10.20 -7.42 -16.34
C THR A 158 -10.39 -8.86 -15.90
N GLY A 159 -11.55 -9.46 -16.23
CA GLY A 159 -11.87 -10.86 -15.91
C GLY A 159 -12.11 -11.15 -14.42
N GLY A 160 -12.22 -10.12 -13.58
CA GLY A 160 -12.55 -10.29 -12.17
C GLY A 160 -14.05 -10.42 -11.91
N THR A 161 -14.41 -10.96 -10.76
CA THR A 161 -15.81 -11.13 -10.33
C THR A 161 -16.59 -9.81 -10.33
N ILE A 162 -15.99 -8.72 -9.87
CA ILE A 162 -16.61 -7.38 -9.89
C ILE A 162 -16.96 -6.97 -11.34
N ALA A 163 -16.09 -7.22 -12.31
CA ALA A 163 -16.36 -6.88 -13.70
C ALA A 163 -17.58 -7.66 -14.22
N ALA A 164 -17.60 -8.98 -14.00
CA ALA A 164 -18.71 -9.84 -14.41
C ALA A 164 -20.06 -9.42 -13.78
N SER A 165 -20.05 -9.07 -12.49
CA SER A 165 -21.25 -8.60 -11.78
C SER A 165 -21.74 -7.24 -12.27
N ILE A 166 -20.83 -6.34 -12.65
CA ILE A 166 -21.20 -5.06 -13.25
C ILE A 166 -21.82 -5.28 -14.64
N GLU A 167 -21.20 -6.13 -15.47
CA GLU A 167 -21.74 -6.48 -16.80
C GLU A 167 -23.14 -7.11 -16.70
N GLU A 168 -23.37 -7.95 -15.70
CA GLU A 168 -24.69 -8.53 -15.41
C GLU A 168 -25.71 -7.44 -15.06
N ARG A 169 -25.37 -6.52 -14.14
CA ARG A 169 -26.23 -5.39 -13.81
C ARG A 169 -26.56 -4.52 -15.03
N LEU A 170 -25.56 -4.22 -15.86
CA LEU A 170 -25.73 -3.40 -17.08
C LEU A 170 -26.61 -4.10 -18.13
N ARG A 171 -26.54 -5.44 -18.21
CA ARG A 171 -27.43 -6.24 -19.07
C ARG A 171 -28.87 -6.20 -18.57
N ALA A 172 -29.09 -6.32 -17.27
CA ALA A 172 -30.42 -6.30 -16.67
C ALA A 172 -31.05 -4.90 -16.68
N SER A 173 -30.24 -3.84 -16.53
CA SER A 173 -30.67 -2.45 -16.48
C SER A 173 -29.67 -1.54 -17.21
N ARG A 174 -30.09 -0.99 -18.36
CA ARG A 174 -29.27 -0.05 -19.16
C ARG A 174 -29.37 1.40 -18.66
N ASN A 175 -29.28 1.59 -17.35
CA ASN A 175 -29.36 2.91 -16.75
C ASN A 175 -27.96 3.48 -16.50
N GLY A 176 -27.83 4.81 -16.56
CA GLY A 176 -26.57 5.52 -16.29
C GLY A 176 -26.16 5.55 -14.82
N ASP A 177 -26.57 4.55 -14.04
CA ASP A 177 -26.38 4.44 -12.59
C ASP A 177 -25.10 3.67 -12.22
N VAL A 178 -24.35 3.18 -13.20
CA VAL A 178 -23.03 2.60 -13.02
C VAL A 178 -21.97 3.53 -13.58
N ARG A 179 -21.07 4.02 -12.72
CA ARG A 179 -19.87 4.77 -13.11
C ARG A 179 -18.63 3.91 -12.93
N VAL A 180 -17.76 3.93 -13.92
CA VAL A 180 -16.51 3.17 -13.91
C VAL A 180 -15.34 4.10 -14.17
N VAL A 181 -14.32 4.01 -13.34
CA VAL A 181 -13.09 4.79 -13.54
C VAL A 181 -12.36 4.32 -14.80
N ILE A 182 -12.00 5.27 -15.66
CA ILE A 182 -11.23 5.01 -16.88
C ILE A 182 -9.78 5.40 -16.64
N SER A 183 -8.93 4.39 -16.47
CA SER A 183 -7.49 4.55 -16.41
C SER A 183 -6.85 4.13 -17.73
N GLY A 184 -6.00 4.99 -18.30
CA GLY A 184 -5.27 4.70 -19.55
C GLY A 184 -4.14 3.67 -19.41
N GLU A 185 -3.98 3.03 -18.25
CA GLU A 185 -2.87 2.14 -17.94
C GLU A 185 -3.35 0.81 -17.35
N GLY A 186 -2.85 -0.31 -17.87
CA GLY A 186 -2.97 -1.64 -17.27
C GLY A 186 -4.20 -2.48 -17.67
N LYS A 187 -4.33 -3.64 -17.00
CA LYS A 187 -5.43 -4.62 -17.17
C LYS A 187 -6.70 -4.17 -16.43
N CYS A 188 -7.23 -3.01 -16.79
CA CYS A 188 -8.49 -2.51 -16.27
C CYS A 188 -9.68 -2.96 -17.15
N ALA A 189 -10.81 -3.28 -16.53
CA ALA A 189 -12.05 -3.62 -17.23
C ALA A 189 -12.81 -2.38 -17.77
N GLY A 190 -12.35 -1.16 -17.45
CA GLY A 190 -13.09 0.08 -17.71
C GLY A 190 -13.58 0.23 -19.15
N ALA A 191 -12.74 -0.04 -20.15
CA ALA A 191 -13.12 0.05 -21.56
C ALA A 191 -14.23 -0.96 -21.96
N GLY A 192 -14.17 -2.19 -21.45
CA GLY A 192 -15.21 -3.19 -21.69
C GLY A 192 -16.53 -2.80 -21.02
N LEU A 193 -16.46 -2.27 -19.79
CA LEU A 193 -17.64 -1.81 -19.05
C LEU A 193 -18.29 -0.58 -19.69
N LEU A 194 -17.49 0.34 -20.26
CA LEU A 194 -18.02 1.44 -21.09
C LEU A 194 -18.82 0.92 -22.28
N ALA A 195 -18.26 -0.05 -23.03
CA ALA A 195 -18.93 -0.64 -24.17
C ALA A 195 -20.23 -1.37 -23.76
N ALA A 196 -20.29 -1.88 -22.53
CA ALA A 196 -21.48 -2.48 -21.94
C ALA A 196 -22.52 -1.46 -21.42
N GLY A 197 -22.24 -0.15 -21.49
CA GLY A 197 -23.18 0.92 -21.13
C GLY A 197 -22.87 1.65 -19.81
N ALA A 198 -21.74 1.36 -19.16
CA ALA A 198 -21.32 2.14 -17.98
C ALA A 198 -20.94 3.57 -18.36
N VAL A 199 -21.09 4.50 -17.41
CA VAL A 199 -20.64 5.88 -17.56
C VAL A 199 -19.16 5.99 -17.20
N GLY A 200 -18.35 6.49 -18.13
CA GLY A 200 -16.93 6.71 -17.91
C GLY A 200 -16.68 7.82 -16.90
N TRP A 201 -15.82 7.54 -15.93
CA TRP A 201 -15.38 8.52 -14.94
C TRP A 201 -13.89 8.78 -15.07
N TYR A 202 -13.55 9.96 -15.60
CA TYR A 202 -12.18 10.39 -15.84
C TYR A 202 -11.78 11.50 -14.87
N SER A 203 -10.49 11.54 -14.50
CA SER A 203 -9.92 12.63 -13.72
C SER A 203 -8.77 13.28 -14.50
N PRO A 204 -8.93 14.53 -14.99
CA PRO A 204 -7.91 15.20 -15.79
C PRO A 204 -6.64 15.53 -14.98
N ASN A 205 -6.75 15.65 -13.66
CA ASN A 205 -5.62 15.99 -12.78
C ASN A 205 -4.72 14.80 -12.41
N GLY A 206 -4.81 13.70 -13.15
CA GLY A 206 -3.72 12.73 -13.13
C GLY A 206 -2.57 13.33 -13.93
N THR A 207 -1.78 14.22 -13.34
CA THR A 207 -0.43 14.48 -13.83
C THR A 207 0.17 13.09 -14.02
N GLN A 208 0.41 12.68 -15.27
CA GLN A 208 1.29 11.55 -15.49
C GLN A 208 2.58 11.97 -14.76
N PRO A 209 3.03 11.25 -13.72
CA PRO A 209 4.40 11.43 -13.31
C PRO A 209 5.20 11.22 -14.59
N ASP A 210 6.07 12.19 -14.88
CA ASP A 210 6.91 12.19 -16.05
C ASP A 210 7.44 10.75 -16.26
N ARG A 211 7.06 10.13 -17.38
CA ARG A 211 7.43 8.74 -17.68
C ARG A 211 8.95 8.56 -17.80
N SER A 212 9.74 9.60 -17.59
CA SER A 212 11.20 9.57 -17.64
C SER A 212 11.86 8.88 -16.43
N GLU A 213 11.17 8.66 -15.30
CA GLU A 213 11.82 8.06 -14.11
C GLU A 213 11.17 6.79 -13.54
N SER A 214 10.17 6.20 -14.21
CA SER A 214 9.81 4.81 -13.93
C SER A 214 10.89 3.90 -14.52
N LEU A 215 12.00 3.75 -13.78
CA LEU A 215 13.04 2.77 -14.01
C LEU A 215 12.40 1.43 -14.37
N GLY A 216 12.79 0.94 -15.54
CA GLY A 216 12.14 -0.09 -16.32
C GLY A 216 11.56 -1.25 -15.51
N SER A 217 10.31 -1.58 -15.85
CA SER A 217 9.83 -2.96 -15.86
C SER A 217 10.64 -3.77 -16.89
N ASN A 218 11.95 -3.93 -16.68
CA ASN A 218 12.77 -4.88 -17.42
C ASN A 218 12.48 -6.27 -16.86
N ARG A 219 11.48 -6.90 -17.45
CA ARG A 219 11.14 -8.32 -17.27
C ARG A 219 12.19 -9.28 -17.86
N ALA A 220 13.32 -8.77 -18.35
CA ALA A 220 14.41 -9.55 -18.90
C ALA A 220 15.76 -8.96 -18.45
N ALA A 221 16.26 -9.40 -17.29
CA ALA A 221 17.69 -9.37 -16.94
C ALA A 221 17.90 -10.20 -15.65
N SER A 222 17.69 -11.50 -15.76
CA SER A 222 18.22 -12.46 -14.80
C SER A 222 19.64 -12.82 -15.23
N GLN A 223 20.64 -12.10 -14.72
CA GLN A 223 22.01 -12.57 -14.47
C GLN A 223 22.82 -11.42 -13.85
N GLY A 224 23.60 -11.73 -12.81
CA GLY A 224 24.28 -10.75 -11.96
C GLY A 224 25.20 -9.82 -12.76
N ALA A 225 24.82 -8.56 -12.82
CA ALA A 225 25.60 -7.51 -13.45
C ALA A 225 26.24 -6.69 -12.33
N ASN A 226 27.56 -6.79 -12.18
CA ASN A 226 28.33 -5.97 -11.24
C ASN A 226 28.23 -4.51 -11.68
N LEU A 227 27.76 -3.65 -10.78
CA LEU A 227 27.64 -2.21 -11.02
C LEU A 227 29.00 -1.55 -10.78
N VAL A 228 29.43 -0.72 -11.73
CA VAL A 228 30.61 0.14 -11.56
C VAL A 228 30.13 1.49 -11.07
N VAL A 229 30.51 1.86 -9.84
CA VAL A 229 30.37 3.24 -9.35
C VAL A 229 31.33 4.09 -10.18
N LYS A 230 30.81 4.94 -11.07
CA LYS A 230 31.63 5.88 -11.84
C LYS A 230 31.92 7.09 -10.95
N GLY A 231 33.15 7.21 -10.46
CA GLY A 231 33.58 8.32 -9.60
C GLY A 231 34.35 7.82 -8.39
N THR A 232 35.30 8.61 -7.90
CA THR A 232 35.98 8.31 -6.64
C THR A 232 35.01 8.70 -5.52
N LEU A 233 34.42 7.70 -4.85
CA LEU A 233 33.70 7.96 -3.60
C LEU A 233 34.68 8.60 -2.60
N GLU A 234 34.13 9.33 -1.63
CA GLU A 234 34.96 9.86 -0.55
C GLU A 234 35.73 8.72 0.15
N PRO A 235 36.99 8.94 0.61
CA PRO A 235 37.83 7.86 1.13
C PRO A 235 37.20 7.01 2.25
N TRP A 236 36.28 7.58 3.03
CA TRP A 236 35.58 6.84 4.08
C TRP A 236 34.70 5.72 3.53
N ALA A 237 34.19 5.85 2.31
CA ALA A 237 33.27 4.89 1.69
C ALA A 237 33.93 3.52 1.40
N ASP A 238 35.27 3.48 1.35
CA ASP A 238 36.08 2.27 1.17
C ASP A 238 36.59 1.68 2.49
N THR A 239 36.47 2.41 3.60
CA THR A 239 36.93 1.94 4.91
C THR A 239 36.09 0.77 5.40
N VAL A 240 36.75 -0.30 5.85
CA VAL A 240 36.08 -1.51 6.35
C VAL A 240 36.10 -1.47 7.88
N GLY A 241 34.92 -1.63 8.50
CA GLY A 241 34.80 -1.71 9.95
C GLY A 241 34.90 -0.37 10.71
N GLU A 242 35.16 0.75 10.04
CA GLU A 242 35.13 2.08 10.66
C GLU A 242 33.71 2.67 10.73
N TRP A 243 32.81 2.22 9.86
CA TRP A 243 31.44 2.71 9.75
C TRP A 243 30.45 1.55 9.71
N LEU A 244 29.29 1.78 10.31
CA LEU A 244 28.11 0.93 10.19
C LEU A 244 27.10 1.60 9.25
N ILE A 245 26.71 0.89 8.20
CA ILE A 245 25.92 1.45 7.10
C ILE A 245 24.48 0.97 7.18
N HIS A 246 23.54 1.90 7.05
CA HIS A 246 22.12 1.64 6.90
C HIS A 246 21.62 2.18 5.55
N CYS A 247 21.38 1.29 4.59
CA CYS A 247 20.66 1.65 3.37
C CYS A 247 19.16 1.80 3.67
N THR A 248 18.63 2.98 3.38
CA THR A 248 17.19 3.24 3.42
C THR A 248 16.47 2.51 2.29
N ARG A 249 15.21 2.16 2.55
CA ARG A 249 14.39 1.40 1.60
C ARG A 249 13.03 2.04 1.48
N GLY A 250 12.49 2.02 0.26
CA GLY A 250 11.11 2.42 0.04
C GLY A 250 10.12 1.50 0.77
N ARG A 251 8.93 2.04 1.08
CA ARG A 251 7.85 1.34 1.77
C ARG A 251 6.55 1.43 0.98
N ARG A 252 5.78 0.34 0.99
CA ARG A 252 4.47 0.23 0.32
C ARG A 252 3.26 0.36 1.27
N GLY A 253 3.50 0.86 2.47
CA GLY A 253 2.52 0.97 3.55
C GLY A 253 3.01 1.97 4.60
N PRO A 254 2.48 1.93 5.84
CA PRO A 254 2.83 2.91 6.87
C PRO A 254 4.34 2.94 7.15
N TRP A 255 4.84 4.10 7.55
CA TRP A 255 6.17 4.26 8.14
C TRP A 255 6.25 3.48 9.46
N PRO A 256 7.45 3.15 9.97
CA PRO A 256 7.59 2.41 11.24
C PRO A 256 6.84 3.03 12.43
N ASP A 257 6.79 4.37 12.46
CA ASP A 257 6.19 5.20 13.50
C ASP A 257 4.82 5.76 13.11
N GLU A 258 4.22 5.24 12.03
CA GLU A 258 2.95 5.69 11.50
C GLU A 258 1.89 4.61 11.66
N THR A 259 0.72 5.01 12.14
CA THR A 259 -0.45 4.12 12.22
C THR A 259 -1.07 3.91 10.84
N GLU A 260 -1.81 2.81 10.68
CA GLU A 260 -2.59 2.55 9.46
C GLU A 260 -3.58 3.69 9.13
N SER A 261 -4.19 4.32 10.14
CA SER A 261 -5.11 5.43 9.93
C SER A 261 -4.37 6.69 9.43
N GLN A 262 -3.23 7.04 10.03
CA GLN A 262 -2.40 8.16 9.55
C GLN A 262 -1.92 7.94 8.11
N TYR A 263 -1.50 6.71 7.79
CA TYR A 263 -1.13 6.34 6.42
C TYR A 263 -2.29 6.56 5.45
N ARG A 264 -3.49 6.09 5.80
CA ARG A 264 -4.69 6.28 4.97
C ARG A 264 -5.03 7.75 4.84
N ASP A 265 -4.99 8.53 5.91
CA ASP A 265 -5.23 9.98 5.87
C ASP A 265 -4.29 10.65 4.87
N GLN A 266 -3.00 10.30 4.90
CA GLN A 266 -2.03 10.87 3.99
C GLN A 266 -2.30 10.48 2.53
N VAL A 267 -2.71 9.24 2.26
CA VAL A 267 -3.04 8.81 0.89
C VAL A 267 -4.36 9.41 0.39
N ILE A 268 -5.31 9.57 1.30
CA ILE A 268 -6.66 10.09 1.04
C ILE A 268 -6.66 11.61 0.84
N LEU A 269 -5.91 12.35 1.66
CA LEU A 269 -5.88 13.81 1.68
C LEU A 269 -4.65 14.41 0.99
N GLY A 270 -3.58 13.64 0.83
CA GLY A 270 -2.27 14.15 0.43
C GLY A 270 -2.07 14.31 -1.09
N THR A 271 -1.03 15.08 -1.41
CA THR A 271 -0.52 15.26 -2.78
C THR A 271 0.26 14.03 -3.25
N ALA A 272 0.56 13.96 -4.55
CA ALA A 272 1.44 12.91 -5.11
C ALA A 272 2.81 12.88 -4.42
N GLU A 273 3.33 14.04 -4.03
CA GLU A 273 4.61 14.16 -3.32
C GLU A 273 4.52 13.67 -1.87
N ALA A 274 3.44 14.03 -1.15
CA ALA A 274 3.27 13.65 0.25
C ALA A 274 3.23 12.12 0.44
N ILE A 275 2.74 11.39 -0.56
CA ILE A 275 2.60 9.93 -0.50
C ILE A 275 3.79 9.19 -1.11
N ARG A 276 4.84 9.90 -1.58
CA ARG A 276 6.05 9.24 -2.05
C ARG A 276 6.71 8.52 -0.89
N ARG A 277 7.09 7.27 -1.13
CA ARG A 277 7.67 6.38 -0.12
C ARG A 277 8.85 5.61 -0.71
N GLY A 278 9.63 6.26 -1.57
CA GLY A 278 10.86 5.71 -2.12
C GLY A 278 12.01 5.70 -1.09
N PRO A 279 13.18 5.16 -1.45
CA PRO A 279 14.37 5.19 -0.59
C PRO A 279 14.79 6.62 -0.19
N LEU A 280 14.78 7.56 -1.13
CA LEU A 280 15.06 8.98 -0.87
C LEU A 280 14.05 9.59 0.13
N ASP A 281 12.76 9.27 0.01
CA ASP A 281 11.74 9.77 0.94
C ASP A 281 11.93 9.21 2.36
N ALA A 282 12.32 7.94 2.46
CA ALA A 282 12.65 7.33 3.74
C ALA A 282 13.84 8.04 4.39
N LEU A 283 14.91 8.31 3.63
CA LEU A 283 16.07 9.07 4.11
C LEU A 283 15.68 10.48 4.56
N ILE A 284 14.92 11.22 3.76
CA ILE A 284 14.47 12.57 4.10
C ILE A 284 13.63 12.55 5.37
N ARG A 285 12.74 11.55 5.53
CA ARG A 285 11.98 11.38 6.77
C ARG A 285 12.92 11.21 7.95
N ILE A 286 13.87 10.27 7.88
CA ILE A 286 14.84 9.99 8.94
C ILE A 286 15.62 11.25 9.32
N LEU A 287 16.12 11.99 8.34
CA LEU A 287 16.89 13.22 8.56
C LEU A 287 16.03 14.33 9.17
N ARG A 288 14.78 14.48 8.71
CA ARG A 288 13.84 15.49 9.24
C ARG A 288 13.40 15.17 10.66
N THR A 289 13.14 13.91 10.96
CA THR A 289 12.76 13.49 12.31
C THR A 289 13.96 13.39 13.24
N GLY A 290 15.18 13.29 12.70
CA GLY A 290 16.39 12.96 13.46
C GLY A 290 16.35 11.54 14.00
N ARG A 291 15.59 10.62 13.39
CA ARG A 291 15.25 9.32 13.97
C ARG A 291 15.32 8.18 12.97
N LEU A 292 16.06 7.14 13.33
CA LEU A 292 16.05 5.86 12.64
C LEU A 292 15.26 4.84 13.47
N THR A 293 13.96 4.74 13.18
CA THR A 293 13.02 3.98 14.01
C THR A 293 13.22 2.47 13.88
N ALA A 294 13.40 1.80 15.03
CA ALA A 294 13.45 0.35 15.11
C ALA A 294 12.12 -0.26 14.69
N SER A 295 12.13 -1.29 13.84
CA SER A 295 10.89 -1.91 13.36
C SER A 295 11.00 -3.43 13.27
N ALA A 296 9.91 -4.14 13.57
CA ALA A 296 9.87 -5.61 13.55
C ALA A 296 9.53 -6.18 12.16
N VAL A 297 9.69 -5.39 11.10
CA VAL A 297 9.23 -5.76 9.75
C VAL A 297 10.10 -6.85 9.12
N THR A 298 11.38 -6.93 9.49
CA THR A 298 12.35 -7.91 8.97
C THR A 298 12.69 -9.02 9.95
N SER A 299 12.52 -8.80 11.26
CA SER A 299 12.60 -9.86 12.26
C SER A 299 11.33 -10.72 12.18
N ALA A 300 11.24 -11.84 12.91
CA ALA A 300 10.04 -12.68 12.99
C ALA A 300 8.84 -11.96 13.68
N LYS A 301 8.66 -10.66 13.43
CA LYS A 301 7.69 -9.72 14.00
C LYS A 301 7.74 -9.57 15.52
N LEU A 302 8.77 -10.09 16.15
CA LEU A 302 8.88 -10.15 17.61
C LEU A 302 9.75 -9.02 18.18
N TYR A 303 10.80 -8.62 17.46
CA TYR A 303 11.80 -7.69 17.98
C TYR A 303 11.96 -6.52 17.02
N PRO A 304 11.57 -5.29 17.40
CA PRO A 304 11.91 -4.11 16.63
C PRO A 304 13.41 -3.91 16.66
N VAL A 305 14.02 -3.75 15.49
CA VAL A 305 15.47 -3.53 15.37
C VAL A 305 15.76 -2.52 14.27
N VAL A 306 16.93 -1.89 14.36
CA VAL A 306 17.58 -1.19 13.24
C VAL A 306 18.77 -2.03 12.79
N CYS A 307 18.83 -2.36 11.50
CA CYS A 307 19.91 -3.17 10.95
C CYS A 307 20.95 -2.28 10.26
N PHE A 308 22.22 -2.62 10.46
CA PHE A 308 23.37 -2.02 9.78
C PHE A 308 24.27 -3.11 9.21
N THR A 309 25.20 -2.73 8.35
CA THR A 309 26.29 -3.59 7.87
C THR A 309 27.64 -2.95 8.17
N ALA A 310 28.62 -3.75 8.58
CA ALA A 310 30.02 -3.31 8.73
C ALA A 310 30.86 -3.47 7.43
N VAL A 311 30.21 -3.87 6.33
CA VAL A 311 30.81 -3.88 4.99
C VAL A 311 30.91 -2.44 4.49
N SER A 312 31.94 -2.10 3.71
CA SER A 312 32.13 -0.75 3.20
C SER A 312 31.02 -0.35 2.21
N LEU A 313 30.80 0.96 2.05
CA LEU A 313 29.73 1.49 1.19
C LEU A 313 29.94 1.06 -0.26
N ASN A 314 31.19 1.14 -0.73
CA ASN A 314 31.54 0.76 -2.09
C ASN A 314 31.30 -0.74 -2.34
N GLU A 315 31.65 -1.60 -1.38
CA GLU A 315 31.45 -3.05 -1.49
C GLU A 315 29.96 -3.43 -1.51
N ILE A 316 29.10 -2.80 -0.69
CA ILE A 316 27.66 -3.11 -0.73
C ILE A 316 26.98 -2.59 -1.99
N LEU A 317 27.38 -1.41 -2.50
CA LEU A 317 26.77 -0.83 -3.69
C LEU A 317 27.24 -1.53 -4.98
N SER A 318 28.49 -1.99 -5.05
CA SER A 318 28.99 -2.77 -6.20
C SER A 318 28.32 -4.14 -6.33
N ARG A 319 27.89 -4.73 -5.20
CA ARG A 319 27.17 -6.02 -5.14
C ARG A 319 25.64 -5.90 -5.21
N ARG A 320 25.13 -4.67 -5.32
CA ARG A 320 23.69 -4.39 -5.34
C ARG A 320 22.99 -5.23 -6.42
N CYS A 321 21.96 -5.98 -6.02
CA CYS A 321 21.20 -6.84 -6.92
C CYS A 321 19.69 -6.76 -6.70
N PHE A 322 18.92 -6.88 -7.78
CA PHE A 322 17.47 -6.88 -7.70
C PHE A 322 16.96 -8.24 -7.26
N ARG A 323 16.28 -8.29 -6.12
CA ARG A 323 15.64 -9.49 -5.57
C ARG A 323 14.22 -9.58 -6.11
N SER A 324 14.03 -10.28 -7.23
CA SER A 324 12.74 -10.43 -7.91
C SER A 324 11.61 -10.91 -6.99
N HIS A 325 11.87 -11.91 -6.14
CA HIS A 325 10.92 -12.46 -5.17
C HIS A 325 10.47 -11.44 -4.10
N LEU A 326 11.28 -10.41 -3.83
CA LEU A 326 10.93 -9.28 -2.96
C LEU A 326 10.52 -8.03 -3.75
N SER A 327 10.67 -8.07 -5.07
CA SER A 327 10.46 -6.94 -5.99
C SER A 327 11.15 -5.66 -5.53
N ARG A 328 12.41 -5.78 -5.07
CA ARG A 328 13.24 -4.67 -4.57
C ARG A 328 14.73 -4.96 -4.71
N TRP A 329 15.54 -3.91 -4.65
CA TRP A 329 17.01 -4.03 -4.51
C TRP A 329 17.38 -4.36 -3.05
N ASP A 330 18.50 -5.05 -2.86
CA ASP A 330 19.03 -5.36 -1.53
C ASP A 330 19.63 -4.13 -0.84
N TYR A 331 20.45 -3.37 -1.59
CA TYR A 331 21.05 -2.10 -1.17
C TYR A 331 20.57 -0.99 -2.10
N GLU A 332 20.12 0.12 -1.53
CA GLU A 332 19.77 1.33 -2.29
C GLU A 332 20.85 2.39 -2.03
N PRO A 333 21.19 3.25 -3.02
CA PRO A 333 22.22 4.28 -2.88
C PRO A 333 21.70 5.49 -2.08
N TYR A 334 21.00 5.24 -0.98
CA TYR A 334 20.40 6.22 -0.10
C TYR A 334 20.52 5.70 1.33
N GLY A 335 21.12 6.46 2.23
CA GLY A 335 21.22 6.02 3.61
C GLY A 335 22.11 6.85 4.51
N ILE A 336 22.42 6.24 5.64
CA ILE A 336 23.21 6.85 6.71
C ILE A 336 24.32 5.86 7.11
N ALA A 337 25.50 6.38 7.38
CA ALA A 337 26.58 5.65 8.01
C ALA A 337 26.88 6.28 9.38
N ILE A 338 27.07 5.45 10.40
CA ILE A 338 27.42 5.85 11.76
C ILE A 338 28.80 5.31 12.08
N ARG A 339 29.69 6.14 12.63
CA ARG A 339 31.04 5.72 13.00
C ARG A 339 30.96 4.59 14.04
N MET A 340 31.80 3.57 13.88
CA MET A 340 31.77 2.34 14.70
C MET A 340 31.82 2.63 16.21
N ASN A 341 32.69 3.55 16.65
CA ASN A 341 32.80 3.90 18.07
C ASN A 341 31.51 4.53 18.62
N ALA A 342 30.85 5.38 17.83
CA ALA A 342 29.56 5.97 18.21
C ALA A 342 28.45 4.92 18.24
N ALA A 343 28.45 3.99 17.27
CA ALA A 343 27.51 2.87 17.26
C ALA A 343 27.68 1.93 18.48
N LEU A 344 28.92 1.64 18.88
CA LEU A 344 29.20 0.87 20.10
C LEU A 344 28.71 1.59 21.36
N ALA A 345 28.90 2.91 21.43
CA ALA A 345 28.40 3.72 22.54
C ALA A 345 26.86 3.72 22.63
N LEU A 346 26.18 3.56 21.49
CA LEU A 346 24.72 3.37 21.40
C LEU A 346 24.28 1.92 21.68
N GLY A 347 25.18 1.01 22.04
CA GLY A 347 24.86 -0.38 22.33
C GLY A 347 24.51 -1.22 21.11
N MET A 348 24.93 -0.81 19.90
CA MET A 348 24.78 -1.65 18.71
C MET A 348 25.70 -2.86 18.81
N GLU A 349 25.19 -4.02 18.39
CA GLU A 349 25.93 -5.27 18.51
C GLU A 349 25.87 -6.11 17.22
N PRO A 350 26.89 -6.95 16.96
CA PRO A 350 26.89 -7.84 15.82
C PRO A 350 25.81 -8.91 15.94
N VAL A 351 25.30 -9.35 14.79
CA VAL A 351 24.33 -10.43 14.67
C VAL A 351 24.93 -11.78 15.07
N ILE A 352 24.13 -12.59 15.77
CA ILE A 352 24.46 -13.97 16.15
C ILE A 352 23.90 -14.92 15.09
N TYR A 353 24.79 -15.49 14.27
CA TYR A 353 24.42 -16.44 13.25
C TYR A 353 24.36 -17.87 13.81
N GLY A 354 23.22 -18.53 13.68
CA GLY A 354 23.07 -19.92 14.11
C GLY A 354 21.95 -20.67 13.42
N ARG A 355 21.79 -21.95 13.75
CA ARG A 355 20.66 -22.80 13.30
C ARG A 355 19.42 -22.52 14.15
N ALA A 356 18.24 -22.78 13.60
CA ALA A 356 16.98 -22.50 14.29
C ALA A 356 16.86 -23.08 15.72
N PRO A 357 17.35 -24.31 16.03
CA PRO A 357 17.34 -24.84 17.39
C PRO A 357 18.24 -24.04 18.36
N GLU A 358 19.36 -23.50 17.89
CA GLU A 358 20.34 -22.76 18.69
C GLU A 358 19.75 -21.44 19.21
N ARG A 359 18.72 -20.89 18.55
CA ARG A 359 18.01 -19.69 19.02
C ARG A 359 17.48 -19.82 20.44
N LYS A 360 17.08 -21.03 20.86
CA LYS A 360 16.57 -21.27 22.22
C LYS A 360 17.67 -21.21 23.28
N LEU A 361 18.93 -21.43 22.88
CA LEU A 361 20.10 -21.37 23.75
C LEU A 361 20.59 -19.93 23.97
N ILE A 362 20.17 -18.99 23.10
CA ILE A 362 20.49 -17.57 23.23
C ILE A 362 19.62 -16.96 24.33
N ALA A 363 20.28 -16.21 25.22
CA ALA A 363 19.63 -15.45 26.29
C ALA A 363 18.54 -14.54 25.71
N GLU A 364 17.43 -14.39 26.41
CA GLU A 364 16.26 -13.69 25.86
C GLU A 364 16.56 -12.27 25.39
N HIS A 365 17.38 -11.54 26.15
CA HIS A 365 17.80 -10.18 25.83
C HIS A 365 18.63 -10.09 24.55
N ASP A 366 19.24 -11.19 24.09
CA ASP A 366 20.09 -11.27 22.89
C ASP A 366 19.36 -11.81 21.66
N ARG A 367 18.14 -12.34 21.81
CA ARG A 367 17.42 -13.02 20.72
C ARG A 367 17.08 -12.10 19.54
N TYR A 368 17.10 -10.78 19.74
CA TYR A 368 16.94 -9.79 18.66
C TYR A 368 18.11 -9.81 17.67
N ARG A 369 19.30 -10.24 18.12
CA ARG A 369 20.52 -10.37 17.31
C ARG A 369 20.57 -11.66 16.50
N PHE A 370 19.69 -12.62 16.76
CA PHE A 370 19.75 -13.91 16.06
C PHE A 370 19.38 -13.78 14.57
N HIS A 371 20.18 -14.39 13.70
CA HIS A 371 19.89 -14.54 12.27
C HIS A 371 20.12 -16.00 11.84
N PRO A 372 19.12 -16.67 11.25
CA PRO A 372 19.26 -18.08 10.87
C PRO A 372 20.25 -18.24 9.70
N ILE A 373 21.21 -19.16 9.83
CA ILE A 373 22.08 -19.55 8.72
C ILE A 373 21.23 -20.37 7.74
N GLY A 374 20.76 -19.74 6.66
CA GLY A 374 20.01 -20.41 5.60
C GLY A 374 20.85 -21.46 4.86
N ASN A 375 20.19 -22.37 4.13
CA ASN A 375 20.85 -23.48 3.45
C ASN A 375 21.60 -23.07 2.17
N SER A 376 21.34 -21.88 1.61
CA SER A 376 21.81 -21.47 0.27
C SER A 376 22.40 -20.07 0.18
N GLN A 377 22.29 -19.23 1.22
CA GLN A 377 22.80 -17.86 1.21
C GLN A 377 23.76 -17.61 2.36
N VAL A 378 24.95 -17.12 2.03
CA VAL A 378 26.02 -16.79 3.00
C VAL A 378 25.75 -15.41 3.59
N TRP A 379 24.69 -15.27 4.39
CA TRP A 379 24.31 -14.02 5.08
C TRP A 379 25.44 -13.45 5.95
N ARG A 380 26.37 -14.29 6.41
CA ARG A 380 27.57 -13.88 7.17
C ARG A 380 28.44 -12.85 6.43
N GLN A 381 28.39 -12.80 5.10
CA GLN A 381 29.13 -11.82 4.32
C GLN A 381 28.65 -10.38 4.56
N GLU A 382 27.39 -10.19 4.94
CA GLU A 382 26.84 -8.85 5.21
C GLU A 382 27.36 -8.25 6.52
N LYS A 383 28.03 -9.04 7.37
CA LYS A 383 28.53 -8.60 8.68
C LYS A 383 27.49 -7.72 9.40
N GLU A 384 26.25 -8.21 9.48
CA GLU A 384 25.10 -7.46 10.01
C GLU A 384 25.30 -7.08 11.49
N TRP A 385 24.92 -5.84 11.83
CA TRP A 385 24.82 -5.30 13.18
C TRP A 385 23.38 -4.87 13.45
N ARG A 386 22.95 -4.93 14.71
CA ARG A 386 21.60 -4.51 15.11
C ARG A 386 21.63 -3.60 16.33
N SER A 387 20.75 -2.60 16.30
CA SER A 387 20.27 -1.96 17.51
C SER A 387 18.88 -2.47 17.85
N ARG A 388 18.60 -2.67 19.14
CA ARG A 388 17.25 -2.95 19.65
C ARG A 388 16.40 -1.68 19.76
N GLU A 389 17.04 -0.52 19.80
CA GLU A 389 16.40 0.76 20.05
C GLU A 389 16.32 1.61 18.79
N THR A 390 15.41 2.59 18.81
CA THR A 390 15.40 3.66 17.80
C THR A 390 16.63 4.52 18.00
N ILE A 391 17.31 4.87 16.91
CA ILE A 391 18.50 5.72 16.97
C ILE A 391 18.09 7.17 16.80
N GLU A 392 18.36 7.98 17.82
CA GLU A 392 18.22 9.43 17.79
C GLU A 392 19.51 10.02 17.19
N LEU A 393 19.45 10.47 15.93
CA LEU A 393 20.59 11.02 15.21
C LEU A 393 21.09 12.33 15.81
N ASN A 394 20.22 13.04 16.54
CA ASN A 394 20.57 14.29 17.20
C ASN A 394 21.43 14.08 18.46
N ASP A 395 21.49 12.85 18.99
CA ASP A 395 22.33 12.49 20.13
C ASP A 395 23.77 12.14 19.70
N LEU A 396 24.02 12.06 18.40
CA LEU A 396 25.32 11.79 17.81
C LEU A 396 26.04 13.08 17.42
N ASP A 397 27.38 13.07 17.53
CA ASP A 397 28.20 14.14 16.97
C ASP A 397 28.03 14.16 15.44
N VAL A 398 27.87 15.35 14.86
CA VAL A 398 27.73 15.54 13.41
C VAL A 398 28.88 14.92 12.60
N LYS A 399 30.06 14.75 13.20
CA LYS A 399 31.22 14.10 12.55
C LYS A 399 31.14 12.57 12.52
N ASP A 400 30.31 11.99 13.38
CA ASP A 400 30.12 10.55 13.54
C ASP A 400 28.96 10.02 12.68
N VAL A 401 28.31 10.91 11.92
CA VAL A 401 27.21 10.58 11.01
C VAL A 401 27.56 11.06 9.60
N ARG A 402 27.39 10.18 8.62
CA ARG A 402 27.49 10.50 7.19
C ARG A 402 26.20 10.14 6.50
N VAL A 403 25.80 10.97 5.53
CA VAL A 403 24.65 10.70 4.67
C VAL A 403 25.18 10.38 3.28
N PHE A 404 24.64 9.36 2.62
CA PHE A 404 25.01 9.03 1.25
C PHE A 404 23.76 8.94 0.37
N VAL A 405 23.84 9.52 -0.82
CA VAL A 405 22.67 9.78 -1.68
C VAL A 405 23.09 9.72 -3.14
N ARG A 406 22.32 9.02 -3.97
CA ARG A 406 22.46 9.12 -5.43
C ARG A 406 22.25 10.56 -5.88
N ASP A 407 23.20 11.09 -6.64
CA ASP A 407 23.12 12.45 -7.15
C ASP A 407 21.96 12.59 -8.14
N SER A 408 21.06 13.51 -7.82
CA SER A 408 19.95 13.93 -8.67
C SER A 408 19.54 15.35 -8.29
N GLU A 409 18.93 16.06 -9.24
CA GLU A 409 18.40 17.40 -8.99
C GLU A 409 17.37 17.39 -7.85
N GLU A 410 16.51 16.37 -7.81
CA GLU A 410 15.53 16.19 -6.74
C GLU A 410 16.22 16.05 -5.37
N ALA A 411 17.25 15.19 -5.26
CA ALA A 411 17.97 14.98 -4.02
C ALA A 411 18.68 16.26 -3.56
N ARG A 412 19.37 16.96 -4.47
CA ARG A 412 20.04 18.24 -4.18
C ARG A 412 19.06 19.29 -3.69
N ARG A 413 17.88 19.41 -4.31
CA ARG A 413 16.84 20.35 -3.91
C ARG A 413 16.25 20.03 -2.53
N ARG A 414 16.07 18.74 -2.22
CA ARG A 414 15.39 18.31 -0.97
C ARG A 414 16.33 18.18 0.23
N LEU A 415 17.64 18.15 0.03
CA LEU A 415 18.65 17.94 1.09
C LEU A 415 19.53 19.17 1.35
N THR A 416 18.98 20.37 1.18
CA THR A 416 19.73 21.64 1.31
C THR A 416 20.10 22.01 2.75
N ASN A 417 19.34 21.54 3.75
CA ASN A 417 19.49 21.92 5.16
C ASN A 417 19.73 20.72 6.07
N VAL A 418 20.66 19.85 5.69
CA VAL A 418 21.04 18.66 6.47
C VAL A 418 22.30 18.98 7.28
N PRO A 419 22.32 18.72 8.60
CA PRO A 419 23.49 19.05 9.45
C PRO A 419 24.68 18.10 9.24
N PHE A 420 24.45 16.97 8.59
CA PHE A 420 25.46 15.93 8.35
C PHE A 420 26.11 16.09 6.98
N ALA A 421 27.38 15.70 6.87
CA ALA A 421 28.08 15.68 5.60
C ALA A 421 27.43 14.67 4.63
N ILE A 422 27.18 15.10 3.41
CA ILE A 422 26.55 14.30 2.35
C ILE A 422 27.58 13.88 1.32
N THR A 423 27.72 12.56 1.12
CA THR A 423 28.43 11.96 0.01
C THR A 423 27.46 11.73 -1.15
N TRP A 424 27.67 12.48 -2.23
CA TRP A 424 26.91 12.33 -3.47
C TRP A 424 27.48 11.17 -4.28
N ILE A 425 26.64 10.18 -4.57
CA ILE A 425 26.99 9.00 -5.36
C ILE A 425 26.57 9.28 -6.79
N ASP A 426 27.54 9.40 -7.68
CA ASP A 426 27.30 9.50 -9.13
C ASP A 426 26.53 8.29 -9.67
N GLN A 427 26.09 8.37 -10.93
CA GLN A 427 25.30 7.31 -11.55
C GLN A 427 25.86 5.92 -11.26
N VAL A 428 25.05 5.11 -10.59
CA VAL A 428 25.23 3.67 -10.46
C VAL A 428 24.88 3.09 -11.84
N ALA A 429 25.84 3.10 -12.75
CA ALA A 429 25.63 2.74 -14.15
C ALA A 429 25.20 1.28 -14.24
N ASN A 430 24.05 1.02 -14.86
CA ASN A 430 23.63 -0.34 -15.15
C ASN A 430 24.59 -0.90 -16.22
N PRO A 431 25.12 -2.14 -16.13
CA PRO A 431 26.14 -2.59 -17.07
C PRO A 431 25.63 -2.68 -18.52
N ALA A 432 24.31 -2.71 -18.70
CA ALA A 432 23.63 -2.59 -19.99
C ALA A 432 23.88 -1.24 -20.71
N ASP A 433 24.25 -0.19 -19.97
CA ASP A 433 24.52 1.15 -20.52
C ASP A 433 25.97 1.33 -21.01
N ILE A 434 26.84 0.33 -20.82
CA ILE A 434 28.28 0.43 -21.10
C ILE A 434 28.70 -0.39 -22.33
N ASN A 435 27.92 -1.40 -22.74
CA ASN A 435 28.13 -2.15 -23.98
C ASN A 435 26.78 -2.50 -24.62
N PRO A 436 26.36 -1.84 -25.72
CA PRO A 436 25.22 -2.32 -26.48
C PRO A 436 25.55 -3.71 -27.04
N PRO A 437 24.60 -4.67 -27.02
CA PRO A 437 24.85 -5.99 -27.58
C PRO A 437 25.22 -5.85 -29.06
N VAL A 438 26.43 -6.29 -29.41
CA VAL A 438 26.85 -6.46 -30.80
C VAL A 438 25.82 -7.38 -31.46
N ALA A 439 25.13 -6.85 -32.48
CA ALA A 439 24.16 -7.60 -33.24
C ALA A 439 24.81 -8.90 -33.74
N LYS A 440 24.23 -10.06 -33.37
CA LYS A 440 24.65 -11.33 -33.95
C LYS A 440 24.37 -11.27 -35.45
N PRO A 441 25.32 -11.68 -36.31
CA PRO A 441 25.08 -11.73 -37.74
C PRO A 441 23.94 -12.70 -38.02
N SER A 442 22.99 -12.23 -38.83
CA SER A 442 21.86 -13.00 -39.34
C SER A 442 22.36 -14.22 -40.11
N THR A 443 22.05 -15.42 -39.61
CA THR A 443 22.07 -16.66 -40.37
C THR A 443 20.68 -16.98 -40.88
#